data_AF-A0A9P5DWL0-F1
#
_entry.id   AF-A0A9P5DWL0-F1
#
_cell.length_a   1.000
_cell.length_b   1.000
_cell.length_c   1.000
_cell.angle_alpha   90.00
_cell.angle_beta   90.00
_cell.angle_gamma   90.00
#
_symmetry.space_group_name_H-M   'P 1'
#
loop_
_entity.id
_entity.type
_entity.pdbx_description
1 polymer ?
#
loop_
_entity_poly.entity_id
_entity_poly.type
_entity_poly.pdbx_seq_one_letter_code
_entity_poly.pdbx_strand_id
1 'polypeptide(L)'
;MAPSSPATSILELLTHPNPSLSHRIPKSKTNTRGALWYWPRQIKKLEEFEDVNILKTIFGGLLLQEARRRDRIFDPYPRLHPQVDCIISSEDDTKELINKWNKSIVTAALDPIQDIFHPVIWSKGDPPSVKEALPSPPQDHEKQRHQPYRQSSSKARRPRIQSLSRLQPDSGSIASTPLSSKAGGAVISNRQERFPKEYKPSTKWKSERIFQGGLLDDSGSFMRGKTSDNYAWPIRQAYTYCIQNMCRYGCILTCEEAFIFRIMPREDKSVKSSQDVTLLRNELINNGLMEYVSIPWKNHSRGQTRLLNVWTVNLALWFVHILAGNNFEVEWNYVGLTAETLTASQSADSQNQSKLDSPTDEQFDENEQLEVEDDNRSATSEESEVAELLNSSTAKRKRDSDDDSDVEGIHLSFSKRQFV
;
A
#
# COMPACT_ATOMS: atom_id res chain seq x y z
N MET A 1 -17.74 -30.58 -12.32
CA MET A 1 -17.52 -30.51 -10.87
C MET A 1 -18.88 -30.39 -10.20
N ALA A 2 -19.08 -31.02 -9.04
CA ALA A 2 -20.31 -30.81 -8.27
C ALA A 2 -20.41 -29.33 -7.84
N PRO A 3 -21.62 -28.76 -7.72
CA PRO A 3 -21.77 -27.42 -7.16
C PRO A 3 -21.25 -27.43 -5.72
N SER A 4 -20.32 -26.52 -5.41
CA SER A 4 -19.93 -26.26 -4.03
C SER A 4 -21.15 -25.77 -3.25
N SER A 5 -21.31 -26.25 -2.02
CA SER A 5 -22.28 -25.68 -1.10
C SER A 5 -21.99 -24.18 -0.91
N PRO A 6 -23.04 -23.33 -0.81
CA PRO A 6 -22.86 -21.94 -0.43
C PRO A 6 -22.07 -21.82 0.87
N ALA A 7 -21.23 -20.78 0.98
CA ALA A 7 -20.55 -20.48 2.24
C ALA A 7 -21.57 -20.02 3.29
N THR A 8 -21.36 -20.45 4.53
CA THR A 8 -22.21 -20.12 5.70
C THR A 8 -21.62 -19.00 6.57
N SER A 9 -20.37 -18.63 6.31
CA SER A 9 -19.65 -17.57 7.05
C SER A 9 -18.65 -16.85 6.15
N ILE A 10 -18.32 -15.60 6.51
CA ILE A 10 -17.32 -14.79 5.79
C ILE A 10 -15.97 -15.51 5.76
N LEU A 11 -15.57 -16.13 6.87
CA LEU A 11 -14.30 -16.86 6.97
C LEU A 11 -14.26 -18.07 6.03
N GLU A 12 -15.36 -18.81 5.91
CA GLU A 12 -15.48 -19.93 4.95
C GLU A 12 -15.43 -19.43 3.50
N LEU A 13 -16.14 -18.34 3.20
CA LEU A 13 -16.12 -17.70 1.88
C LEU A 13 -14.70 -17.27 1.47
N LEU A 14 -13.98 -16.60 2.38
CA LEU A 14 -12.64 -16.05 2.14
C LEU A 14 -11.51 -17.09 2.20
N THR A 15 -11.69 -18.22 2.89
CA THR A 15 -10.65 -19.26 3.02
C THR A 15 -10.75 -20.40 2.01
N HIS A 16 -11.75 -20.35 1.12
CA HIS A 16 -11.93 -21.28 0.00
C HIS A 16 -10.68 -21.31 -0.91
N PRO A 17 -10.28 -22.49 -1.43
CA PRO A 17 -9.16 -22.59 -2.34
C PRO A 17 -9.38 -21.80 -3.63
N ASN A 18 -8.37 -21.01 -4.02
CA ASN A 18 -8.34 -20.40 -5.34
C ASN A 18 -8.26 -21.47 -6.45
N PRO A 19 -8.72 -21.17 -7.68
CA PRO A 19 -8.61 -22.09 -8.80
C PRO A 19 -7.16 -22.45 -9.12
N SER A 20 -6.98 -23.68 -9.63
CA SER A 20 -5.71 -24.11 -10.25
C SER A 20 -5.58 -23.51 -11.64
N LEU A 21 -4.41 -22.97 -11.97
CA LEU A 21 -4.18 -22.16 -13.16
C LEU A 21 -3.08 -22.73 -14.05
N SER A 22 -3.19 -22.49 -15.36
CA SER A 22 -2.17 -22.78 -16.35
C SER A 22 -1.55 -21.48 -16.86
N HIS A 23 -0.23 -21.34 -16.73
CA HIS A 23 0.48 -20.15 -17.17
C HIS A 23 1.13 -20.36 -18.53
N ARG A 24 0.85 -19.47 -19.48
CA ARG A 24 1.49 -19.43 -20.79
C ARG A 24 2.56 -18.34 -20.82
N ILE A 25 3.60 -18.54 -21.64
CA ILE A 25 4.66 -17.54 -21.81
C ILE A 25 4.03 -16.30 -22.47
N PRO A 26 4.09 -15.10 -21.85
CA PRO A 26 3.48 -13.91 -22.41
C PRO A 26 4.25 -13.44 -23.64
N LYS A 27 3.53 -12.89 -24.64
CA LYS A 27 4.13 -12.35 -25.88
C LYS A 27 5.17 -11.27 -25.60
N SER A 28 4.96 -10.47 -24.57
CA SER A 28 5.94 -9.52 -24.05
C SER A 28 6.39 -9.92 -22.65
N LYS A 29 7.70 -9.86 -22.40
CA LYS A 29 8.31 -10.08 -21.08
C LYS A 29 8.61 -8.76 -20.34
N THR A 30 8.43 -7.62 -21.00
CA THR A 30 8.69 -6.31 -20.38
C THR A 30 7.49 -5.82 -19.59
N ASN A 31 7.75 -5.29 -18.41
CA ASN A 31 6.78 -4.47 -17.70
C ASN A 31 6.73 -3.07 -18.31
N THR A 32 5.61 -2.37 -18.12
CA THR A 32 5.51 -0.93 -18.44
C THR A 32 6.60 -0.17 -17.68
N ARG A 33 7.18 0.87 -18.29
CA ARG A 33 8.27 1.67 -17.72
C ARG A 33 7.92 3.14 -17.77
N GLY A 34 8.14 3.86 -16.67
CA GLY A 34 7.91 5.30 -16.60
C GLY A 34 9.04 6.00 -15.87
N ALA A 35 9.80 6.86 -16.57
CA ALA A 35 10.91 7.60 -15.96
C ALA A 35 10.47 8.49 -14.78
N LEU A 36 9.17 8.83 -14.71
CA LEU A 36 8.53 9.63 -13.68
C LEU A 36 7.99 8.82 -12.49
N TRP A 37 8.14 7.49 -12.46
CA TRP A 37 7.69 6.69 -11.32
C TRP A 37 8.68 6.76 -10.16
N TYR A 38 8.18 7.07 -8.97
CA TYR A 38 8.91 7.06 -7.72
C TYR A 38 9.31 5.63 -7.32
N TRP A 39 10.16 5.50 -6.31
CA TRP A 39 10.51 4.23 -5.68
C TRP A 39 10.76 4.45 -4.19
N PRO A 40 10.42 3.47 -3.33
CA PRO A 40 10.83 3.53 -1.94
C PRO A 40 12.35 3.44 -1.85
N ARG A 41 12.95 4.14 -0.88
CA ARG A 41 14.37 4.00 -0.56
C ARG A 41 14.68 2.69 0.14
N GLN A 42 13.74 2.16 0.90
CA GLN A 42 13.86 0.91 1.64
C GLN A 42 12.59 0.07 1.51
N ILE A 43 12.73 -1.24 1.36
CA ILE A 43 11.65 -2.22 1.31
C ILE A 43 11.88 -3.27 2.41
N LYS A 44 10.96 -3.41 3.35
CA LYS A 44 11.04 -4.32 4.50
C LYS A 44 9.82 -5.24 4.58
N LYS A 45 9.94 -6.36 5.30
CA LYS A 45 8.78 -7.19 5.65
C LYS A 45 7.86 -6.45 6.63
N LEU A 46 6.55 -6.65 6.48
CA LEU A 46 5.52 -6.20 7.40
C LEU A 46 5.23 -7.33 8.41
N GLU A 47 6.07 -7.41 9.45
CA GLU A 47 6.08 -8.53 10.41
C GLU A 47 4.72 -8.72 11.11
N GLU A 48 4.04 -7.62 11.45
CA GLU A 48 2.71 -7.61 12.08
C GLU A 48 1.63 -8.32 11.26
N PHE A 49 1.81 -8.42 9.94
CA PHE A 49 0.87 -9.06 9.03
C PHE A 49 1.25 -10.52 8.74
N GLU A 50 2.45 -11.00 9.12
CA GLU A 50 2.82 -12.40 8.87
C GLU A 50 1.98 -13.39 9.69
N ASP A 51 1.58 -13.02 10.92
CA ASP A 51 0.70 -13.85 11.76
C ASP A 51 -0.79 -13.50 11.59
N VAL A 52 -1.56 -14.46 11.06
CA VAL A 52 -3.02 -14.37 10.92
C VAL A 52 -3.76 -14.29 12.27
N ASN A 53 -3.09 -14.60 13.40
CA ASN A 53 -3.64 -14.40 14.74
C ASN A 53 -3.96 -12.93 15.05
N ILE A 54 -3.43 -11.95 14.30
CA ILE A 54 -3.80 -10.53 14.43
C ILE A 54 -5.32 -10.31 14.39
N LEU A 55 -6.06 -11.13 13.64
CA LEU A 55 -7.53 -11.08 13.58
C LEU A 55 -8.21 -11.39 14.92
N LYS A 56 -7.54 -12.08 15.86
CA LYS A 56 -8.05 -12.37 17.21
C LYS A 56 -7.99 -11.15 18.13
N THR A 57 -7.12 -10.18 17.85
CA THR A 57 -6.81 -9.05 18.74
C THR A 57 -7.22 -7.70 18.17
N ILE A 58 -7.09 -7.49 16.85
CA ILE A 58 -7.49 -6.24 16.21
C ILE A 58 -9.00 -5.96 16.40
N PHE A 59 -9.32 -4.69 16.67
CA PHE A 59 -10.68 -4.25 17.01
C PHE A 59 -11.31 -5.08 18.15
N GLY A 60 -10.51 -5.46 19.15
CA GLY A 60 -10.95 -6.29 20.29
C GLY A 60 -11.35 -7.72 19.91
N GLY A 61 -10.96 -8.21 18.73
CA GLY A 61 -11.35 -9.52 18.20
C GLY A 61 -12.75 -9.58 17.56
N LEU A 62 -13.49 -8.47 17.56
CA LEU A 62 -14.82 -8.36 16.92
C LEU A 62 -14.78 -8.77 15.45
N LEU A 63 -13.67 -8.47 14.75
CA LEU A 63 -13.49 -8.79 13.34
C LEU A 63 -13.51 -10.30 13.07
N LEU A 64 -12.82 -11.09 13.89
CA LEU A 64 -12.83 -12.55 13.76
C LEU A 64 -14.13 -13.19 14.27
N GLN A 65 -14.78 -12.56 15.25
CA GLN A 65 -16.12 -12.97 15.69
C GLN A 65 -17.12 -12.85 14.53
N GLU A 66 -17.18 -11.68 13.89
CA GLU A 66 -18.07 -11.44 12.76
C GLU A 66 -17.68 -12.30 11.54
N ALA A 67 -16.38 -12.48 11.27
CA ALA A 67 -15.93 -13.36 10.20
C ALA A 67 -16.43 -14.82 10.36
N ARG A 68 -16.57 -15.29 11.61
CA ARG A 68 -16.98 -16.67 11.95
C ARG A 68 -18.50 -16.86 12.07
N ARG A 69 -19.28 -15.78 11.99
CA ARG A 69 -20.73 -15.80 12.15
C ARG A 69 -21.40 -16.69 11.07
N ARG A 70 -22.32 -17.56 11.48
CA ARG A 70 -22.85 -18.69 10.66
C ARG A 70 -24.30 -18.54 10.17
N ASP A 71 -24.92 -17.40 10.42
CA ASP A 71 -26.29 -17.06 10.02
C ASP A 71 -26.36 -16.35 8.65
N ARG A 72 -25.26 -16.39 7.88
CA ARG A 72 -25.12 -15.72 6.60
C ARG A 72 -25.18 -16.75 5.48
N ILE A 73 -25.98 -16.48 4.45
CA ILE A 73 -26.02 -17.28 3.22
C ILE A 73 -25.42 -16.41 2.12
N PHE A 74 -24.27 -16.83 1.59
CA PHE A 74 -23.63 -16.17 0.45
C PHE A 74 -24.06 -16.80 -0.87
N ASP A 75 -23.93 -16.05 -1.96
CA ASP A 75 -24.07 -16.61 -3.30
C ASP A 75 -23.05 -17.75 -3.55
N PRO A 76 -23.36 -18.72 -4.42
CA PRO A 76 -22.40 -19.73 -4.84
C PRO A 76 -21.13 -19.10 -5.44
N TYR A 77 -19.98 -19.74 -5.21
CA TYR A 77 -18.69 -19.27 -5.73
C TYR A 77 -18.72 -19.02 -7.25
N PRO A 78 -18.02 -17.98 -7.75
CA PRO A 78 -18.04 -17.62 -9.17
C PRO A 78 -17.67 -18.80 -10.09
N ARG A 79 -18.51 -19.06 -11.10
CA ARG A 79 -18.28 -20.18 -12.03
C ARG A 79 -17.15 -19.85 -13.01
N LEU A 80 -16.09 -20.67 -12.99
CA LEU A 80 -14.95 -20.56 -13.90
C LEU A 80 -14.96 -21.71 -14.92
N HIS A 81 -14.68 -21.38 -16.18
CA HIS A 81 -14.39 -22.31 -17.26
C HIS A 81 -12.88 -22.61 -17.31
N PRO A 82 -12.42 -23.84 -17.00
CA PRO A 82 -10.99 -24.16 -16.92
C PRO A 82 -10.19 -23.89 -18.21
N GLN A 83 -10.85 -23.94 -19.37
CA GLN A 83 -10.24 -23.71 -20.68
C GLN A 83 -10.14 -22.23 -21.08
N VAL A 84 -10.78 -21.33 -20.32
CA VAL A 84 -10.87 -19.90 -20.64
C VAL A 84 -10.35 -19.08 -19.47
N ASP A 85 -11.03 -19.11 -18.31
CA ASP A 85 -10.70 -18.27 -17.16
C ASP A 85 -9.41 -18.71 -16.43
N CYS A 86 -9.04 -19.99 -16.53
CA CYS A 86 -7.90 -20.56 -15.80
C CYS A 86 -6.60 -20.62 -16.63
N ILE A 87 -6.53 -19.94 -17.78
CA ILE A 87 -5.33 -19.89 -18.64
C ILE A 87 -4.79 -18.46 -18.68
N ILE A 88 -3.64 -18.24 -18.03
CA ILE A 88 -3.06 -16.91 -17.87
C ILE A 88 -1.90 -16.71 -18.84
N SER A 89 -2.08 -15.83 -19.82
CA SER A 89 -1.11 -15.46 -20.85
C SER A 89 -0.84 -13.95 -20.94
N SER A 90 -1.71 -13.11 -20.35
CA SER A 90 -1.65 -11.65 -20.43
C SER A 90 -2.04 -10.93 -19.12
N GLU A 91 -1.79 -9.62 -19.07
CA GLU A 91 -2.26 -8.74 -17.99
C GLU A 91 -3.80 -8.67 -17.93
N ASP A 92 -4.47 -8.75 -19.08
CA ASP A 92 -5.93 -8.75 -19.16
C ASP A 92 -6.50 -10.07 -18.61
N ASP A 93 -5.95 -11.23 -18.97
CA ASP A 93 -6.36 -12.54 -18.42
C ASP A 93 -6.23 -12.57 -16.88
N THR A 94 -5.14 -11.98 -16.38
CA THR A 94 -4.87 -11.84 -14.94
C THR A 94 -5.94 -10.98 -14.27
N LYS A 95 -6.26 -9.83 -14.87
CA LYS A 95 -7.26 -8.88 -14.40
C LYS A 95 -8.68 -9.46 -14.47
N GLU A 96 -9.04 -10.16 -15.53
CA GLU A 96 -10.35 -10.80 -15.70
C GLU A 96 -10.57 -11.88 -14.64
N LEU A 97 -9.61 -12.78 -14.45
CA LEU A 97 -9.69 -13.81 -13.41
C LEU A 97 -9.82 -13.20 -12.01
N ILE A 98 -8.97 -12.22 -11.66
CA ILE A 98 -8.98 -11.63 -10.31
C ILE A 98 -10.29 -10.85 -10.07
N ASN A 99 -10.86 -10.20 -11.09
CA ASN A 99 -12.18 -9.57 -10.98
C ASN A 99 -13.32 -10.59 -10.85
N LYS A 100 -13.29 -11.65 -11.66
CA LYS A 100 -14.32 -12.70 -11.67
C LYS A 100 -14.32 -13.53 -10.39
N TRP A 101 -13.13 -13.80 -9.82
CA TRP A 101 -12.96 -14.64 -8.64
C TRP A 101 -12.77 -13.81 -7.37
N ASN A 102 -11.57 -13.24 -7.15
CA ASN A 102 -11.20 -12.63 -5.88
C ASN A 102 -12.05 -11.40 -5.54
N LYS A 103 -12.26 -10.47 -6.50
CA LYS A 103 -13.07 -9.28 -6.26
C LYS A 103 -14.52 -9.65 -5.91
N SER A 104 -15.14 -10.57 -6.66
CA SER A 104 -16.52 -11.01 -6.39
C SER A 104 -16.64 -11.61 -4.98
N ILE A 105 -15.72 -12.49 -4.60
CA ILE A 105 -15.68 -13.13 -3.27
C ILE A 105 -15.42 -12.10 -2.15
N VAL A 106 -14.47 -11.17 -2.35
CA VAL A 106 -14.13 -10.15 -1.36
C VAL A 106 -15.24 -9.11 -1.21
N THR A 107 -15.86 -8.64 -2.29
CA THR A 107 -16.98 -7.69 -2.22
C THR A 107 -18.17 -8.29 -1.48
N ALA A 108 -18.57 -9.52 -1.82
CA ALA A 108 -19.63 -10.24 -1.10
C ALA A 108 -19.33 -10.41 0.40
N ALA A 109 -18.06 -10.50 0.80
CA ALA A 109 -17.63 -10.56 2.19
C ALA A 109 -17.52 -9.19 2.90
N LEU A 110 -17.47 -8.07 2.16
CA LEU A 110 -17.42 -6.71 2.70
C LEU A 110 -18.82 -6.12 2.91
N ASP A 111 -19.76 -6.36 1.98
CA ASP A 111 -21.18 -5.97 2.08
C ASP A 111 -21.83 -6.23 3.46
N PRO A 112 -21.75 -7.44 4.06
CA PRO A 112 -22.36 -7.74 5.35
C PRO A 112 -21.79 -6.98 6.57
N ILE A 113 -20.70 -6.23 6.40
CA ILE A 113 -19.95 -5.57 7.47
C ILE A 113 -19.74 -4.06 7.23
N GLN A 114 -20.34 -3.48 6.18
CA GLN A 114 -20.09 -2.09 5.78
C GLN A 114 -20.37 -1.08 6.90
N ASP A 115 -21.46 -1.28 7.64
CA ASP A 115 -21.91 -0.37 8.71
C ASP A 115 -21.13 -0.50 10.02
N ILE A 116 -20.42 -1.62 10.22
CA ILE A 116 -19.74 -1.93 11.49
C ILE A 116 -18.24 -1.66 11.38
N PHE A 117 -17.63 -2.00 10.24
CA PHE A 117 -16.18 -1.96 10.04
C PHE A 117 -15.72 -0.94 8.99
N HIS A 118 -16.68 -0.22 8.37
CA HIS A 118 -16.44 0.85 7.39
C HIS A 118 -15.36 0.59 6.31
N PRO A 119 -15.31 -0.62 5.70
CA PRO A 119 -14.32 -0.94 4.67
C PRO A 119 -14.45 -0.06 3.44
N VAL A 120 -13.34 0.10 2.72
CA VAL A 120 -13.39 0.59 1.34
C VAL A 120 -13.98 -0.48 0.42
N ILE A 121 -14.86 -0.09 -0.49
CA ILE A 121 -15.44 -0.96 -1.52
C ILE A 121 -14.46 -1.06 -2.69
N TRP A 122 -14.29 -2.25 -3.28
CA TRP A 122 -13.41 -2.51 -4.43
C TRP A 122 -13.95 -1.91 -5.74
N SER A 123 -13.98 -0.58 -5.82
CA SER A 123 -14.26 0.21 -7.01
C SER A 123 -13.09 1.14 -7.31
N LYS A 124 -12.87 1.49 -8.57
CA LYS A 124 -11.76 2.39 -8.96
C LYS A 124 -12.11 3.83 -8.60
N GLY A 125 -11.18 4.55 -7.96
CA GLY A 125 -11.35 5.96 -7.63
C GLY A 125 -11.26 6.90 -8.83
N ASP A 126 -11.73 8.12 -8.63
CA ASP A 126 -11.48 9.24 -9.53
C ASP A 126 -9.97 9.56 -9.57
N PRO A 127 -9.42 10.06 -10.70
CA PRO A 127 -8.03 10.53 -10.74
C PRO A 127 -7.77 11.61 -9.69
N PRO A 128 -6.54 11.71 -9.16
CA PRO A 128 -6.17 12.77 -8.25
C PRO A 128 -6.43 14.15 -8.89
N SER A 129 -7.24 14.97 -8.22
CA SER A 129 -7.64 16.34 -8.66
C SER A 129 -6.46 17.32 -8.75
N VAL A 130 -5.30 16.91 -8.26
CA VAL A 130 -4.08 17.72 -8.08
C VAL A 130 -3.61 18.32 -9.42
N LYS A 131 -3.81 19.63 -9.55
CA LYS A 131 -3.20 20.47 -10.60
C LYS A 131 -1.74 20.81 -10.31
N GLU A 132 -1.26 20.56 -9.09
CA GLU A 132 0.12 20.82 -8.68
C GLU A 132 1.11 19.93 -9.44
N ALA A 133 2.23 20.52 -9.83
CA ALA A 133 3.30 19.79 -10.48
C ALA A 133 4.07 18.98 -9.42
N LEU A 134 3.73 17.70 -9.29
CA LEU A 134 4.51 16.77 -8.47
C LEU A 134 6.00 16.78 -8.90
N PRO A 135 6.95 16.80 -7.96
CA PRO A 135 8.38 16.88 -8.29
C PRO A 135 8.81 15.62 -9.04
N SER A 136 9.79 15.75 -9.94
CA SER A 136 10.34 14.59 -10.64
C SER A 136 11.00 13.62 -9.64
N PRO A 137 10.99 12.30 -9.87
CA PRO A 137 11.70 11.35 -9.02
C PRO A 137 13.17 11.74 -8.86
N PRO A 138 13.78 11.53 -7.68
CA PRO A 138 15.19 11.80 -7.47
C PRO A 138 16.04 11.05 -8.50
N GLN A 139 16.86 11.74 -9.28
CA GLN A 139 17.73 11.05 -10.23
C GLN A 139 18.90 10.41 -9.49
N ASP A 140 19.09 9.10 -9.66
CA ASP A 140 20.34 8.46 -9.29
C ASP A 140 21.47 9.15 -10.08
N HIS A 141 22.49 9.67 -9.38
CA HIS A 141 23.67 10.29 -10.00
C HIS A 141 24.57 9.22 -10.65
N GLU A 142 24.04 8.54 -11.66
CA GLU A 142 24.88 7.81 -12.61
C GLU A 142 25.78 8.83 -13.31
N LYS A 143 27.10 8.60 -13.20
CA LYS A 143 28.13 9.43 -13.83
C LYS A 143 27.71 9.68 -15.27
N GLN A 144 27.51 10.95 -15.65
CA GLN A 144 27.20 11.32 -17.03
C GLN A 144 28.26 10.70 -17.94
N ARG A 145 27.90 9.62 -18.64
CA ARG A 145 28.76 9.08 -19.68
C ARG A 145 28.84 10.16 -20.74
N HIS A 146 30.02 10.74 -20.93
CA HIS A 146 30.31 11.63 -22.05
C HIS A 146 30.01 10.86 -23.33
N GLN A 147 28.79 11.03 -23.86
CA GLN A 147 28.48 10.51 -25.18
C GLN A 147 29.26 11.34 -26.20
N PRO A 148 29.86 10.71 -27.23
CA PRO A 148 30.48 11.45 -28.31
C PRO A 148 29.45 12.40 -28.92
N TYR A 149 29.90 13.62 -29.27
CA TYR A 149 29.06 14.72 -29.73
C TYR A 149 28.27 14.32 -30.99
N ARG A 150 27.04 13.83 -30.81
CA ARG A 150 26.11 13.59 -31.91
C ARG A 150 25.50 14.93 -32.31
N GLN A 151 25.80 15.38 -33.52
CA GLN A 151 25.09 16.48 -34.16
C GLN A 151 23.59 16.13 -34.20
N SER A 152 22.80 16.77 -33.35
CA SER A 152 21.36 16.53 -33.27
C SER A 152 20.64 17.33 -34.36
N SER A 153 19.74 16.67 -35.09
CA SER A 153 18.88 17.36 -36.04
C SER A 153 18.01 18.38 -35.32
N SER A 154 17.90 19.61 -35.84
CA SER A 154 17.18 20.74 -35.25
C SER A 154 15.66 20.56 -35.06
N LYS A 155 15.10 19.40 -35.41
CA LYS A 155 13.70 19.00 -35.19
C LYS A 155 13.54 18.03 -34.01
N ALA A 156 14.22 18.30 -32.90
CA ALA A 156 13.95 17.61 -31.63
C ALA A 156 12.53 17.95 -31.14
N ARG A 157 11.55 17.09 -31.45
CA ARG A 157 10.23 17.14 -30.80
C ARG A 157 10.46 17.07 -29.29
N ARG A 158 10.08 18.14 -28.56
CA ARG A 158 10.11 18.12 -27.08
C ARG A 158 9.35 16.87 -26.62
N PRO A 159 9.96 16.00 -25.79
CA PRO A 159 9.24 14.84 -25.26
C PRO A 159 8.00 15.37 -24.53
N ARG A 160 6.82 14.88 -24.94
CA ARG A 160 5.55 15.33 -24.36
C ARG A 160 5.52 14.82 -22.92
N ILE A 161 5.84 15.72 -21.98
CA ILE A 161 5.86 15.40 -20.54
C ILE A 161 4.50 14.83 -20.18
N GLN A 162 4.46 13.53 -19.94
CA GLN A 162 3.24 12.83 -19.58
C GLN A 162 2.98 13.14 -18.12
N SER A 163 2.05 14.07 -17.85
CA SER A 163 1.73 14.49 -16.48
C SER A 163 1.48 13.28 -15.59
N LEU A 164 2.11 13.29 -14.40
CA LEU A 164 1.91 12.28 -13.38
C LEU A 164 0.42 12.09 -13.05
N SER A 165 -0.39 13.16 -13.07
CA SER A 165 -1.84 13.13 -12.87
C SER A 165 -2.65 12.33 -13.90
N ARG A 166 -2.01 11.83 -14.98
CA ARG A 166 -2.63 10.92 -15.95
C ARG A 166 -2.34 9.43 -15.68
N LEU A 167 -1.43 9.14 -14.76
CA LEU A 167 -1.20 7.77 -14.33
C LEU A 167 -2.32 7.36 -13.37
N GLN A 168 -2.81 6.13 -13.48
CA GLN A 168 -3.84 5.57 -12.63
C GLN A 168 -3.57 4.09 -12.39
N PRO A 169 -3.92 3.55 -11.21
CA PRO A 169 -3.85 2.12 -10.97
C PRO A 169 -4.82 1.35 -11.87
N ASP A 170 -4.52 0.07 -12.12
CA ASP A 170 -5.40 -0.84 -12.86
C ASP A 170 -6.79 -0.98 -12.20
N SER A 171 -6.83 -0.96 -10.86
CA SER A 171 -8.04 -0.95 -10.02
C SER A 171 -7.81 -0.20 -8.71
N GLY A 172 -8.90 0.15 -8.02
CA GLY A 172 -8.87 0.86 -6.75
C GLY A 172 -9.72 0.26 -5.64
N SER A 173 -9.84 1.01 -4.55
CA SER A 173 -11.02 1.01 -3.67
C SER A 173 -11.38 2.43 -3.26
N ILE A 174 -12.67 2.65 -2.97
CA ILE A 174 -13.23 3.94 -2.53
C ILE A 174 -14.08 3.74 -1.27
N ALA A 175 -14.51 4.81 -0.61
CA ALA A 175 -15.36 4.69 0.59
C ALA A 175 -16.76 4.15 0.26
N SER A 176 -17.36 3.35 1.15
CA SER A 176 -18.79 3.03 1.10
C SER A 176 -19.64 4.25 1.43
N THR A 177 -19.28 4.96 2.50
CA THR A 177 -19.97 6.13 3.04
C THR A 177 -19.06 7.37 3.06
N PRO A 178 -19.63 8.60 3.08
CA PRO A 178 -18.84 9.80 3.29
C PRO A 178 -18.17 9.79 4.67
N LEU A 179 -16.89 10.13 4.72
CA LEU A 179 -16.12 10.29 5.96
C LEU A 179 -15.51 11.69 5.98
N SER A 180 -15.57 12.35 7.13
CA SER A 180 -14.87 13.62 7.33
C SER A 180 -13.36 13.38 7.47
N SER A 181 -12.54 14.26 6.89
CA SER A 181 -11.08 14.17 7.03
C SER A 181 -10.63 14.41 8.48
N LYS A 182 -9.65 13.64 8.96
CA LYS A 182 -8.92 13.99 10.20
C LYS A 182 -8.14 15.30 10.02
N ALA A 183 -7.70 15.60 8.79
CA ALA A 183 -7.01 16.82 8.42
C ALA A 183 -7.99 17.88 7.89
N GLY A 184 -8.49 18.73 8.79
CA GLY A 184 -8.91 20.11 8.45
C GLY A 184 -10.30 20.31 7.85
N GLY A 185 -11.31 19.50 8.21
CA GLY A 185 -12.72 19.79 7.93
C GLY A 185 -13.15 19.75 6.45
N ALA A 186 -12.24 19.40 5.54
CA ALA A 186 -12.57 19.16 4.14
C ALA A 186 -13.35 17.84 3.99
N VAL A 187 -14.45 17.87 3.25
CA VAL A 187 -15.22 16.67 2.90
C VAL A 187 -14.40 15.82 1.93
N ILE A 188 -13.95 14.65 2.38
CA ILE A 188 -13.28 13.68 1.50
C ILE A 188 -14.31 13.15 0.50
N SER A 189 -14.01 13.24 -0.79
CA SER A 189 -14.87 12.67 -1.83
C SER A 189 -15.01 11.16 -1.62
N ASN A 190 -16.24 10.65 -1.61
CA ASN A 190 -16.51 9.21 -1.59
C ASN A 190 -15.86 8.45 -2.75
N ARG A 191 -15.45 9.16 -3.82
CA ARG A 191 -14.76 8.59 -4.99
C ARG A 191 -13.23 8.72 -4.94
N GLN A 192 -12.66 9.30 -3.87
CA GLN A 192 -11.21 9.33 -3.72
C GLN A 192 -10.67 7.89 -3.65
N GLU A 193 -9.62 7.63 -4.42
CA GLU A 193 -8.85 6.39 -4.35
C GLU A 193 -8.23 6.24 -2.94
N ARG A 194 -8.42 5.07 -2.32
CA ARG A 194 -7.95 4.75 -0.97
C ARG A 194 -7.12 3.47 -0.89
N PHE A 195 -7.19 2.59 -1.89
CA PHE A 195 -6.43 1.35 -1.93
C PHE A 195 -6.10 0.94 -3.38
N PRO A 196 -5.10 1.59 -4.01
CA PRO A 196 -4.70 1.31 -5.39
C PRO A 196 -4.16 -0.11 -5.56
N LYS A 197 -4.46 -0.72 -6.72
CA LYS A 197 -4.11 -2.10 -7.06
C LYS A 197 -3.58 -2.19 -8.48
N GLU A 198 -2.49 -2.93 -8.65
CA GLU A 198 -1.92 -3.30 -9.94
C GLU A 198 -2.12 -4.79 -10.23
N TYR A 199 -2.43 -5.15 -11.47
CA TYR A 199 -2.50 -6.55 -11.90
C TYR A 199 -1.25 -6.90 -12.72
N LYS A 200 -0.55 -7.97 -12.37
CA LYS A 200 0.63 -8.43 -13.15
C LYS A 200 0.65 -9.96 -13.27
N PRO A 201 0.87 -10.52 -14.48
CA PRO A 201 1.07 -11.95 -14.66
C PRO A 201 2.26 -12.42 -13.84
N SER A 202 2.11 -13.53 -13.14
CA SER A 202 3.18 -14.16 -12.36
C SER A 202 4.40 -14.55 -13.21
N THR A 203 4.21 -14.71 -14.52
CA THR A 203 5.29 -14.94 -15.49
C THR A 203 6.15 -13.69 -15.73
N LYS A 204 5.57 -12.49 -15.61
CA LYS A 204 6.24 -11.18 -15.74
C LYS A 204 6.84 -10.68 -14.43
N TRP A 205 6.15 -10.88 -13.31
CA TRP A 205 6.55 -10.34 -12.01
C TRP A 205 6.16 -11.28 -10.86
N LYS A 206 7.07 -11.45 -9.91
CA LYS A 206 6.85 -12.06 -8.59
C LYS A 206 7.72 -11.34 -7.58
N SER A 207 7.26 -11.24 -6.33
CA SER A 207 8.00 -10.70 -5.19
C SER A 207 9.32 -11.44 -4.97
N GLU A 208 9.32 -12.77 -5.11
CA GLU A 208 10.49 -13.65 -5.00
C GLU A 208 11.69 -13.17 -5.84
N ARG A 209 11.44 -12.66 -7.05
CA ARG A 209 12.49 -12.15 -7.94
C ARG A 209 13.11 -10.82 -7.50
N ILE A 210 12.48 -10.11 -6.57
CA ILE A 210 13.02 -8.91 -5.92
C ILE A 210 13.96 -9.34 -4.78
N PHE A 211 13.44 -10.15 -3.87
CA PHE A 211 14.08 -10.45 -2.59
C PHE A 211 15.14 -11.55 -2.68
N GLN A 212 15.00 -12.51 -3.60
CA GLN A 212 16.02 -13.55 -3.87
C GLN A 212 16.85 -13.26 -5.12
N GLY A 213 16.38 -12.35 -6.00
CA GLY A 213 17.03 -12.06 -7.29
C GLY A 213 18.20 -11.07 -7.24
N GLY A 214 18.66 -10.66 -6.05
CA GLY A 214 19.73 -9.67 -5.91
C GLY A 214 19.37 -8.31 -6.54
N LEU A 215 18.20 -7.77 -6.18
CA LEU A 215 17.81 -6.39 -6.49
C LEU A 215 17.99 -5.45 -5.28
N LEU A 216 17.82 -5.98 -4.07
CA LEU A 216 17.99 -5.27 -2.82
C LEU A 216 19.27 -5.73 -2.11
N ASP A 217 19.80 -4.88 -1.23
CA ASP A 217 20.80 -5.23 -0.22
C ASP A 217 20.15 -5.72 1.10
N ASP A 218 20.96 -6.12 2.08
CA ASP A 218 20.51 -6.61 3.38
C ASP A 218 19.70 -5.58 4.20
N SER A 219 19.81 -4.29 3.87
CA SER A 219 18.99 -3.23 4.47
C SER A 219 17.61 -3.11 3.82
N GLY A 220 17.36 -3.83 2.72
CA GLY A 220 16.16 -3.67 1.89
C GLY A 220 16.24 -2.48 0.92
N SER A 221 17.41 -1.86 0.74
CA SER A 221 17.61 -0.75 -0.19
C SER A 221 17.93 -1.29 -1.59
N PHE A 222 17.50 -0.61 -2.66
CA PHE A 222 17.87 -1.02 -4.02
C PHE A 222 19.39 -0.91 -4.23
N MET A 223 20.02 -2.01 -4.64
CA MET A 223 21.42 -1.98 -5.04
C MET A 223 21.62 -1.02 -6.23
N ARG A 224 22.81 -0.42 -6.31
CA ARG A 224 23.13 0.62 -7.31
C ARG A 224 22.78 0.19 -8.74
N GLY A 225 21.93 0.98 -9.41
CA GLY A 225 21.46 0.74 -10.78
C GLY A 225 20.29 -0.26 -10.91
N LYS A 226 19.96 -1.03 -9.87
CA LYS A 226 18.84 -2.00 -9.88
C LYS A 226 17.46 -1.32 -9.83
N THR A 227 17.38 -0.03 -9.52
CA THR A 227 16.18 0.81 -9.65
C THR A 227 15.60 0.80 -11.07
N SER A 228 16.41 0.48 -12.08
CA SER A 228 16.02 0.37 -13.50
C SER A 228 15.61 -1.04 -13.97
N ASP A 229 15.79 -2.06 -13.11
CA ASP A 229 15.56 -3.47 -13.44
C ASP A 229 14.10 -3.75 -13.86
N ASN A 230 13.88 -4.73 -14.75
CA ASN A 230 12.55 -5.08 -15.22
C ASN A 230 11.58 -5.45 -14.08
N TYR A 231 12.07 -6.05 -12.99
CA TYR A 231 11.26 -6.43 -11.83
C TYR A 231 11.00 -5.28 -10.85
N ALA A 232 11.84 -4.24 -10.82
CA ALA A 232 11.59 -3.07 -9.98
C ALA A 232 10.34 -2.29 -10.43
N TRP A 233 10.05 -2.27 -11.74
CA TRP A 233 9.01 -1.41 -12.32
C TRP A 233 7.60 -1.53 -11.70
N PRO A 234 7.02 -2.72 -11.46
CA PRO A 234 5.72 -2.81 -10.79
C PRO A 234 5.69 -2.25 -9.36
N ILE A 235 6.77 -2.41 -8.58
CA ILE A 235 6.89 -1.77 -7.26
C ILE A 235 6.89 -0.25 -7.41
N ARG A 236 7.68 0.29 -8.34
CA ARG A 236 7.74 1.73 -8.64
C ARG A 236 6.38 2.29 -9.04
N GLN A 237 5.66 1.54 -9.88
CA GLN A 237 4.34 1.89 -10.36
C GLN A 237 3.31 1.96 -9.22
N ALA A 238 3.19 0.88 -8.45
CA ALA A 238 2.25 0.79 -7.33
C ALA A 238 2.56 1.82 -6.23
N TYR A 239 3.85 2.00 -5.90
CA TYR A 239 4.32 3.03 -4.97
C TYR A 239 3.97 4.46 -5.41
N THR A 240 4.08 4.73 -6.72
CA THR A 240 3.71 6.03 -7.29
C THR A 240 2.22 6.31 -7.10
N TYR A 241 1.34 5.32 -7.26
CA TYR A 241 -0.10 5.51 -7.04
C TYR A 241 -0.46 5.78 -5.58
N CYS A 242 0.23 5.14 -4.64
CA CYS A 242 0.06 5.43 -3.22
C CYS A 242 0.47 6.88 -2.89
N ILE A 243 1.61 7.37 -3.40
CA ILE A 243 2.02 8.79 -3.25
C ILE A 243 1.02 9.75 -3.89
N GLN A 244 0.55 9.45 -5.11
CA GLN A 244 -0.36 10.33 -5.86
C GLN A 244 -1.72 10.53 -5.19
N ASN A 245 -2.23 9.50 -4.51
CA ASN A 245 -3.54 9.52 -3.85
C ASN A 245 -3.42 9.67 -2.32
N MET A 246 -2.19 9.86 -1.80
CA MET A 246 -1.85 9.85 -0.37
C MET A 246 -2.39 8.62 0.38
N CYS A 247 -2.36 7.45 -0.26
CA CYS A 247 -2.79 6.19 0.33
C CYS A 247 -1.62 5.48 1.05
N ARG A 248 -1.82 5.15 2.32
CA ARG A 248 -1.00 4.26 3.13
C ARG A 248 -0.84 2.88 2.51
N TYR A 249 -1.92 2.27 2.05
CA TYR A 249 -1.94 0.88 1.56
C TYR A 249 -1.93 0.80 0.04
N GLY A 250 -1.37 -0.29 -0.48
CA GLY A 250 -1.44 -0.67 -1.90
C GLY A 250 -1.18 -2.16 -2.10
N CYS A 251 -1.46 -2.68 -3.29
CA CYS A 251 -1.09 -4.06 -3.62
C CYS A 251 -0.76 -4.29 -5.11
N ILE A 252 0.06 -5.32 -5.35
CA ILE A 252 0.27 -5.92 -6.67
C ILE A 252 -0.32 -7.33 -6.61
N LEU A 253 -1.30 -7.58 -7.46
CA LEU A 253 -2.03 -8.84 -7.52
C LEU A 253 -1.59 -9.64 -8.74
N THR A 254 -1.21 -10.88 -8.49
CA THR A 254 -0.86 -11.86 -9.51
C THR A 254 -1.68 -13.12 -9.33
N CYS A 255 -1.66 -13.97 -10.35
CA CYS A 255 -2.23 -15.32 -10.29
C CYS A 255 -1.40 -16.33 -9.47
N GLU A 256 -0.35 -15.89 -8.76
CA GLU A 256 0.45 -16.74 -7.85
C GLU A 256 0.65 -16.16 -6.44
N GLU A 257 0.37 -14.88 -6.24
CA GLU A 257 0.46 -14.19 -4.95
C GLU A 257 -0.31 -12.87 -4.95
N ALA A 258 -0.74 -12.44 -3.76
CA ALA A 258 -1.03 -11.04 -3.47
C ALA A 258 0.15 -10.42 -2.71
N PHE A 259 0.83 -9.46 -3.32
CA PHE A 259 1.85 -8.64 -2.68
C PHE A 259 1.19 -7.38 -2.13
N ILE A 260 0.93 -7.37 -0.82
CA ILE A 260 0.27 -6.28 -0.10
C ILE A 260 1.36 -5.45 0.58
N PHE A 261 1.21 -4.13 0.59
CA PHE A 261 2.17 -3.25 1.25
C PHE A 261 1.53 -2.02 1.89
N ARG A 262 2.23 -1.44 2.88
CA ARG A 262 2.00 -0.08 3.39
C ARG A 262 3.22 0.81 3.16
N ILE A 263 3.02 2.12 3.05
CA ILE A 263 4.07 3.11 2.80
C ILE A 263 4.11 4.18 3.90
N MET A 264 5.29 4.67 4.25
CA MET A 264 5.50 5.79 5.18
C MET A 264 6.86 6.45 4.93
N PRO A 265 7.16 7.63 5.51
CA PRO A 265 8.53 8.09 5.68
C PRO A 265 9.41 7.03 6.38
N ARG A 266 10.70 6.99 6.08
CA ARG A 266 11.65 6.09 6.78
C ARG A 266 12.14 6.66 8.12
N GLU A 267 12.13 7.98 8.25
CA GLU A 267 12.62 8.69 9.44
C GLU A 267 11.48 9.48 10.07
N ASP A 268 11.28 9.25 11.37
CA ASP A 268 10.38 10.06 12.19
C ASP A 268 10.99 11.44 12.39
N LYS A 269 10.65 12.36 11.48
CA LYS A 269 10.91 13.77 11.69
C LYS A 269 9.84 14.27 12.66
N SER A 270 10.23 14.44 13.93
CA SER A 270 9.43 15.02 15.01
C SER A 270 9.13 16.53 14.83
N VAL A 271 8.86 16.94 13.59
CA VAL A 271 8.49 18.30 13.23
C VAL A 271 7.16 18.62 13.88
N LYS A 272 7.13 19.73 14.62
CA LYS A 272 5.96 20.24 15.37
C LYS A 272 4.82 20.77 14.45
N SER A 273 4.73 20.27 13.22
CA SER A 273 3.76 20.64 12.18
C SER A 273 3.21 19.38 11.49
N SER A 274 2.47 18.56 12.24
CA SER A 274 1.98 17.23 11.82
C SER A 274 0.96 17.23 10.66
N GLN A 275 0.62 18.40 10.09
CA GLN A 275 -0.47 18.58 9.13
C GLN A 275 -0.02 19.02 7.72
N ASP A 276 1.27 19.24 7.46
CA ASP A 276 1.72 19.59 6.11
C ASP A 276 1.83 18.34 5.19
N VAL A 277 0.74 18.11 4.45
CA VAL A 277 0.61 17.06 3.43
C VAL A 277 1.68 17.18 2.33
N THR A 278 2.17 18.39 2.03
CA THR A 278 3.21 18.62 1.01
C THR A 278 4.58 18.18 1.52
N LEU A 279 4.93 18.50 2.77
CA LEU A 279 6.15 17.99 3.41
C LEU A 279 6.14 16.47 3.52
N LEU A 280 5.03 15.88 3.98
CA LEU A 280 4.88 14.42 4.07
C LEU A 280 5.04 13.75 2.69
N ARG A 281 4.39 14.29 1.65
CA ARG A 281 4.53 13.79 0.27
C ARG A 281 5.96 13.90 -0.25
N ASN A 282 6.65 15.00 0.04
CA ASN A 282 8.04 15.18 -0.33
C ASN A 282 8.96 14.18 0.41
N GLU A 283 8.67 13.84 1.67
CA GLU A 283 9.45 12.83 2.38
C GLU A 283 9.25 11.43 1.81
N LEU A 284 8.02 11.04 1.44
CA LEU A 284 7.78 9.78 0.72
C LEU A 284 8.59 9.70 -0.58
N ILE A 285 8.57 10.76 -1.39
CA ILE A 285 9.27 10.82 -2.69
C ILE A 285 10.79 10.68 -2.54
N ASN A 286 11.37 11.24 -1.47
CA ASN A 286 12.83 11.32 -1.29
C ASN A 286 13.40 10.19 -0.40
N ASN A 287 12.67 9.79 0.64
CA ASN A 287 13.12 8.97 1.77
C ASN A 287 12.04 7.99 2.27
N GLY A 288 11.15 7.54 1.38
CA GLY A 288 10.07 6.64 1.77
C GLY A 288 10.48 5.19 2.02
N LEU A 289 9.78 4.56 2.96
CA LEU A 289 9.79 3.15 3.30
C LEU A 289 8.54 2.46 2.70
N MET A 290 8.70 1.23 2.23
CA MET A 290 7.61 0.30 1.91
C MET A 290 7.74 -0.94 2.79
N GLU A 291 6.69 -1.27 3.53
CA GLU A 291 6.60 -2.53 4.28
C GLU A 291 5.63 -3.47 3.57
N TYR A 292 6.02 -4.73 3.33
CA TYR A 292 5.25 -5.66 2.49
C TYR A 292 5.01 -7.02 3.14
N VAL A 293 3.99 -7.71 2.64
CA VAL A 293 3.76 -9.14 2.84
C VAL A 293 3.39 -9.77 1.49
N SER A 294 3.88 -10.99 1.23
CA SER A 294 3.48 -11.81 0.08
C SER A 294 2.59 -12.95 0.56
N ILE A 295 1.39 -13.04 0.00
CA ILE A 295 0.40 -14.07 0.33
C ILE A 295 0.25 -15.02 -0.87
N PRO A 296 0.83 -16.24 -0.83
CA PRO A 296 0.75 -17.19 -1.94
C PRO A 296 -0.68 -17.58 -2.33
N TRP A 297 -0.95 -17.62 -3.63
CA TRP A 297 -2.25 -18.00 -4.22
C TRP A 297 -2.75 -19.39 -3.80
N LYS A 298 -1.79 -20.31 -3.59
CA LYS A 298 -2.04 -21.69 -3.15
C LYS A 298 -2.54 -21.81 -1.70
N ASN A 299 -2.45 -20.76 -0.88
CA ASN A 299 -2.86 -20.82 0.52
C ASN A 299 -4.39 -20.90 0.64
N HIS A 300 -4.87 -21.89 1.39
CA HIS A 300 -6.28 -22.16 1.64
C HIS A 300 -6.43 -22.92 2.98
N SER A 301 -7.61 -22.87 3.59
CA SER A 301 -7.88 -23.68 4.79
C SER A 301 -8.16 -25.13 4.40
N ARG A 302 -7.41 -26.08 4.99
CA ARG A 302 -7.60 -27.53 4.76
C ARG A 302 -8.74 -28.10 5.61
N GLY A 303 -9.97 -27.66 5.35
CA GLY A 303 -11.21 -28.28 5.84
C GLY A 303 -11.51 -28.25 7.35
N GLN A 304 -10.50 -28.02 8.21
CA GLN A 304 -10.69 -27.85 9.65
C GLN A 304 -11.19 -26.44 9.95
N THR A 305 -12.51 -26.25 9.84
CA THR A 305 -13.27 -24.96 9.88
C THR A 305 -13.08 -24.08 11.13
N ARG A 306 -12.20 -24.46 12.07
CA ARG A 306 -11.94 -23.75 13.33
C ARG A 306 -10.54 -23.13 13.41
N LEU A 307 -9.54 -23.74 12.76
CA LEU A 307 -8.15 -23.33 12.85
C LEU A 307 -7.79 -22.44 11.65
N LEU A 308 -7.83 -21.13 11.90
CA LEU A 308 -7.24 -20.14 11.02
C LEU A 308 -5.75 -20.02 11.36
N ASN A 309 -4.91 -20.57 10.48
CA ASN A 309 -3.45 -20.69 10.67
C ASN A 309 -2.64 -20.14 9.48
N VAL A 310 -3.29 -19.64 8.44
CA VAL A 310 -2.65 -19.12 7.24
C VAL A 310 -3.52 -18.03 6.60
N TRP A 311 -2.87 -17.01 6.06
CA TRP A 311 -3.51 -16.04 5.17
C TRP A 311 -3.81 -16.65 3.80
N THR A 312 -5.06 -16.55 3.36
CA THR A 312 -5.44 -16.71 1.96
C THR A 312 -5.44 -15.35 1.26
N VAL A 313 -5.33 -15.33 -0.07
CA VAL A 313 -5.38 -14.08 -0.86
C VAL A 313 -6.67 -13.29 -0.58
N ASN A 314 -7.84 -13.95 -0.56
CA ASN A 314 -9.11 -13.27 -0.33
C ASN A 314 -9.22 -12.74 1.11
N LEU A 315 -8.78 -13.51 2.11
CA LEU A 315 -8.84 -13.07 3.51
C LEU A 315 -7.92 -11.87 3.78
N ALA A 316 -6.69 -11.90 3.23
CA ALA A 316 -5.75 -10.79 3.33
C ALA A 316 -6.28 -9.54 2.62
N LEU A 317 -6.88 -9.69 1.44
CA LEU A 317 -7.48 -8.57 0.73
C LEU A 317 -8.67 -7.97 1.49
N TRP A 318 -9.61 -8.80 1.96
CA TRP A 318 -10.74 -8.36 2.78
C TRP A 318 -10.26 -7.59 4.02
N PHE A 319 -9.24 -8.09 4.71
CA PHE A 319 -8.66 -7.42 5.87
C PHE A 319 -8.08 -6.02 5.53
N VAL A 320 -7.32 -5.90 4.44
CA VAL A 320 -6.76 -4.60 4.03
C VAL A 320 -7.83 -3.61 3.55
N HIS A 321 -8.94 -4.09 2.97
CA HIS A 321 -10.06 -3.19 2.65
C HIS A 321 -10.70 -2.61 3.93
N ILE A 322 -10.67 -3.32 5.05
CA ILE A 322 -11.13 -2.80 6.36
C ILE A 322 -10.10 -1.83 6.94
N LEU A 323 -8.80 -2.15 6.90
CA LEU A 323 -7.74 -1.25 7.36
C LEU A 323 -7.73 0.08 6.57
N ALA A 324 -7.82 0.03 5.24
CA ALA A 324 -7.97 1.22 4.39
C ALA A 324 -9.35 1.89 4.52
N GLY A 325 -10.36 1.19 5.03
CA GLY A 325 -11.62 1.78 5.46
C GLY A 325 -11.44 2.80 6.56
N ASN A 326 -10.73 2.38 7.62
CA ASN A 326 -10.59 3.11 8.87
C ASN A 326 -9.38 4.07 8.90
N ASN A 327 -8.29 3.75 8.20
CA ASN A 327 -7.14 4.65 8.10
C ASN A 327 -6.34 4.46 6.80
N PHE A 328 -6.83 5.04 5.69
CA PHE A 328 -6.11 5.02 4.41
C PHE A 328 -5.03 6.08 4.27
N GLU A 329 -5.03 7.14 5.07
CA GLU A 329 -4.14 8.29 4.85
C GLU A 329 -2.69 7.94 5.21
N VAL A 330 -1.72 8.50 4.48
CA VAL A 330 -0.33 8.41 4.91
C VAL A 330 -0.14 9.26 6.16
N GLU A 331 0.59 8.73 7.15
CA GLU A 331 1.02 9.44 8.35
C GLU A 331 2.56 9.32 8.46
N TRP A 332 3.17 10.10 9.36
CA TRP A 332 4.62 10.04 9.60
C TRP A 332 5.06 8.71 10.21
N ASN A 333 4.24 8.20 11.13
CA ASN A 333 4.41 6.91 11.79
C ASN A 333 3.04 6.24 11.89
N TYR A 334 3.01 4.93 12.09
CA TYR A 334 1.78 4.20 12.36
C TYR A 334 1.81 3.55 13.73
N VAL A 335 0.65 3.50 14.37
CA VAL A 335 0.42 2.55 15.47
C VAL A 335 0.51 1.11 14.94
N GLY A 336 0.85 0.17 15.82
CA GLY A 336 0.81 -1.24 15.47
C GLY A 336 -0.63 -1.70 15.17
N LEU A 337 -0.78 -2.75 14.36
CA LEU A 337 -2.07 -3.27 13.90
C LEU A 337 -2.99 -3.68 15.04
N THR A 338 -2.46 -4.08 16.21
CA THR A 338 -3.25 -4.39 17.41
C THR A 338 -3.88 -3.17 18.07
N ALA A 339 -3.33 -1.98 17.83
CA ALA A 339 -3.78 -0.69 18.37
C ALA A 339 -4.57 0.15 17.34
N GLU A 340 -4.78 -0.36 16.12
CA GLU A 340 -5.71 0.23 15.14
C GLU A 340 -7.13 0.24 15.70
N THR A 341 -7.82 1.38 15.55
CA THR A 341 -9.18 1.59 16.02
C THR A 341 -10.15 1.72 14.86
N LEU A 342 -11.42 1.34 15.09
CA LEU A 342 -12.48 1.63 14.14
C LEU A 342 -12.75 3.14 14.14
N THR A 343 -12.97 3.72 12.97
CA THR A 343 -13.41 5.11 12.88
C THR A 343 -14.82 5.20 13.45
N ALA A 344 -15.02 6.06 14.44
CA ALA A 344 -16.33 6.27 15.04
C ALA A 344 -17.31 6.77 13.95
N SER A 345 -18.38 6.01 13.72
CA SER A 345 -19.50 6.46 12.89
C SER A 345 -20.07 7.74 13.49
N GLN A 346 -19.97 8.85 12.75
CA GLN A 346 -20.66 10.08 13.11
C GLN A 346 -22.15 9.88 12.83
N SER A 347 -22.92 9.54 13.87
CA SER A 347 -24.38 9.43 13.77
C SER A 347 -24.96 10.77 13.30
N ALA A 348 -25.61 10.75 12.13
CA ALA A 348 -26.19 11.94 11.51
C ALA A 348 -27.36 12.56 12.29
N ASP A 349 -27.82 11.89 13.35
CA ASP A 349 -28.98 12.30 14.17
C ASP A 349 -28.79 13.63 14.91
N SER A 350 -27.54 14.07 15.12
CA SER A 350 -27.23 15.32 15.84
C SER A 350 -27.58 16.61 15.07
N GLN A 351 -28.05 16.55 13.82
CA GLN A 351 -28.45 17.74 13.04
C GLN A 351 -29.95 17.97 12.90
N ASN A 352 -30.82 17.09 13.41
CA ASN A 352 -32.28 17.21 13.27
C ASN A 352 -33.04 17.59 14.57
N GLN A 353 -32.35 17.95 15.66
CA GLN A 353 -32.98 18.34 16.94
C GLN A 353 -32.93 19.84 17.28
N SER A 354 -32.56 20.72 16.33
CA SER A 354 -32.50 22.19 16.55
C SER A 354 -33.41 22.99 15.61
N LYS A 355 -34.67 22.57 15.46
CA LYS A 355 -35.76 23.38 14.88
C LYS A 355 -37.13 22.86 15.35
N LEU A 356 -38.04 23.80 15.68
CA LEU A 356 -39.21 23.67 16.58
C LEU A 356 -38.79 23.57 18.05
N ASP A 357 -39.25 24.39 19.01
CA ASP A 357 -40.17 25.56 19.00
C ASP A 357 -39.66 26.58 20.06
N SER A 358 -39.51 27.88 19.73
CA SER A 358 -40.45 29.00 20.03
C SER A 358 -40.62 29.36 21.54
N PRO A 359 -40.84 30.64 21.97
CA PRO A 359 -40.78 31.93 21.28
C PRO A 359 -40.01 33.06 22.05
N THR A 360 -40.10 34.27 21.49
CA THR A 360 -39.72 35.62 21.97
C THR A 360 -40.01 35.97 23.45
N ASP A 361 -39.08 36.65 24.14
CA ASP A 361 -39.35 37.92 24.85
C ASP A 361 -38.06 38.71 25.22
N GLU A 362 -38.23 39.90 25.80
CA GLU A 362 -37.34 41.07 25.68
C GLU A 362 -36.18 41.23 26.70
N GLN A 363 -35.17 42.03 26.28
CA GLN A 363 -34.33 42.99 27.05
C GLN A 363 -33.69 42.59 28.40
N PHE A 364 -32.36 42.76 28.52
CA PHE A 364 -31.77 43.91 29.24
C PHE A 364 -30.26 44.05 28.90
N ASP A 365 -29.69 45.22 29.21
CA ASP A 365 -28.35 45.69 28.80
C ASP A 365 -27.40 45.82 30.02
N GLU A 366 -26.17 46.28 29.76
CA GLU A 366 -25.12 46.76 30.68
C GLU A 366 -24.13 45.77 31.32
N ASN A 367 -22.88 45.88 30.84
CA ASN A 367 -21.61 46.04 31.59
C ASN A 367 -21.62 45.85 33.11
N GLU A 368 -20.60 45.14 33.62
CA GLU A 368 -19.52 45.83 34.36
C GLU A 368 -18.20 45.04 34.38
N GLN A 369 -17.09 45.77 34.50
CA GLN A 369 -15.75 45.22 34.74
C GLN A 369 -15.54 45.02 36.24
N LEU A 370 -14.69 44.07 36.64
CA LEU A 370 -13.85 44.26 37.83
C LEU A 370 -12.61 43.36 37.81
N GLU A 371 -11.46 44.00 37.89
CA GLU A 371 -10.16 43.39 38.18
C GLU A 371 -10.10 43.05 39.68
N VAL A 372 -9.49 41.92 40.05
CA VAL A 372 -8.70 41.81 41.30
C VAL A 372 -7.47 40.95 41.01
N GLU A 373 -6.32 41.46 41.42
CA GLU A 373 -4.99 40.87 41.26
C GLU A 373 -4.69 39.78 42.31
N ASP A 374 -3.48 39.22 42.20
CA ASP A 374 -2.63 38.83 43.35
C ASP A 374 -2.95 37.53 44.13
N ASP A 375 -1.95 36.76 44.62
CA ASP A 375 -0.48 36.84 44.47
C ASP A 375 0.14 35.45 44.85
N ASN A 376 1.46 35.35 44.71
CA ASN A 376 2.40 34.67 45.60
C ASN A 376 2.71 33.16 45.44
N ARG A 377 3.97 32.94 44.96
CA ARG A 377 5.08 32.26 45.68
C ARG A 377 5.00 30.74 45.96
N SER A 378 6.10 29.99 46.13
CA SER A 378 7.57 30.22 46.07
C SER A 378 8.28 28.85 46.12
N ALA A 379 9.63 28.86 46.13
CA ALA A 379 10.57 27.80 46.53
C ALA A 379 10.96 26.81 45.41
N THR A 380 12.19 26.83 44.85
CA THR A 380 13.50 26.36 45.41
C THR A 380 13.50 24.85 45.71
N SER A 381 14.49 24.02 45.38
CA SER A 381 15.82 24.19 44.74
C SER A 381 16.16 22.82 44.05
N GLU A 382 17.37 22.37 43.69
CA GLU A 382 18.77 22.79 43.92
C GLU A 382 19.68 22.20 42.80
N GLU A 383 21.00 22.42 42.88
CA GLU A 383 21.99 21.99 41.87
C GLU A 383 22.52 20.56 42.12
N SER A 384 22.99 19.88 41.07
CA SER A 384 24.06 18.88 41.22
C SER A 384 24.85 18.75 39.91
N GLU A 385 26.16 18.87 40.01
CA GLU A 385 27.14 18.97 38.92
C GLU A 385 28.33 18.03 39.24
N VAL A 386 29.26 17.82 38.28
CA VAL A 386 30.55 17.08 38.43
C VAL A 386 30.35 15.54 38.47
N ALA A 387 31.13 14.66 37.82
CA ALA A 387 32.45 14.69 37.16
C ALA A 387 32.48 13.68 35.97
N GLU A 388 33.27 13.86 34.89
CA GLU A 388 34.65 13.34 34.66
C GLU A 388 34.80 11.78 34.61
N LEU A 389 35.63 11.12 33.78
CA LEU A 389 36.61 11.52 32.74
C LEU A 389 36.95 10.31 31.81
N LEU A 390 37.39 10.62 30.57
CA LEU A 390 38.46 9.96 29.78
C LEU A 390 38.40 8.51 29.21
N ASN A 391 38.89 8.46 27.96
CA ASN A 391 39.71 7.41 27.32
C ASN A 391 39.07 6.05 26.95
N SER A 392 39.54 5.32 25.94
CA SER A 392 40.22 5.61 24.65
C SER A 392 40.16 4.27 23.86
N SER A 393 40.14 4.17 22.54
CA SER A 393 41.33 4.24 21.68
C SER A 393 41.00 3.66 20.30
N THR A 394 41.72 4.11 19.28
CA THR A 394 41.69 3.66 17.89
C THR A 394 42.10 2.20 17.67
N ALA A 395 41.49 1.52 16.67
CA ALA A 395 42.13 0.43 15.95
C ALA A 395 41.74 0.39 14.45
N LYS A 396 42.58 0.96 13.59
CA LYS A 396 42.53 0.74 12.13
C LYS A 396 43.29 -0.56 11.78
N ARG A 397 42.65 -1.52 11.12
CA ARG A 397 43.29 -2.52 10.24
C ARG A 397 42.39 -2.69 9.02
N LYS A 398 42.78 -2.12 7.88
CA LYS A 398 43.75 -2.61 6.88
C LYS A 398 43.13 -3.73 6.02
N ARG A 399 42.80 -3.30 4.80
CA ARG A 399 42.45 -4.07 3.59
C ARG A 399 43.74 -4.49 2.88
N ASP A 400 43.74 -5.65 2.23
CA ASP A 400 44.51 -6.14 1.07
C ASP A 400 44.00 -7.59 0.88
N SER A 401 43.39 -7.97 -0.27
CA SER A 401 44.01 -8.60 -1.47
C SER A 401 44.48 -10.05 -1.20
N ASP A 402 44.31 -11.08 -2.05
CA ASP A 402 44.01 -11.22 -3.49
C ASP A 402 43.09 -12.46 -3.70
N ASP A 403 42.19 -12.49 -4.69
CA ASP A 403 42.36 -13.00 -6.07
C ASP A 403 42.66 -14.51 -6.16
N ASP A 404 41.68 -15.29 -6.62
CA ASP A 404 41.89 -16.32 -7.66
C ASP A 404 40.53 -16.77 -8.24
N SER A 405 40.52 -16.98 -9.56
CA SER A 405 39.28 -17.12 -10.35
C SER A 405 39.23 -18.44 -11.12
N ASP A 406 38.14 -19.19 -10.99
CA ASP A 406 37.80 -20.30 -11.89
C ASP A 406 36.30 -20.30 -12.20
N VAL A 407 35.91 -19.74 -13.35
CA VAL A 407 34.59 -19.96 -13.97
C VAL A 407 34.78 -20.14 -15.47
N GLU A 408 34.44 -21.33 -15.95
CA GLU A 408 34.63 -21.76 -17.34
C GLU A 408 33.85 -20.89 -18.35
N GLY A 409 34.52 -20.52 -19.44
CA GLY A 409 33.94 -19.69 -20.49
C GLY A 409 33.05 -20.46 -21.46
N ILE A 410 31.74 -20.18 -21.47
CA ILE A 410 30.84 -20.66 -22.54
C ILE A 410 30.86 -19.65 -23.71
N HIS A 411 31.65 -19.98 -24.73
CA HIS A 411 31.82 -19.17 -25.94
C HIS A 411 30.62 -19.35 -26.90
N LEU A 412 29.67 -18.41 -26.91
CA LEU A 412 28.55 -18.40 -27.87
C LEU A 412 28.83 -17.47 -29.06
N SER A 413 29.16 -18.06 -30.21
CA SER A 413 29.42 -17.37 -31.46
C SER A 413 28.13 -16.96 -32.18
N PHE A 414 27.90 -15.64 -32.29
CA PHE A 414 26.79 -15.10 -33.09
C PHE A 414 27.13 -15.09 -34.59
N SER A 415 26.64 -16.09 -35.33
CA SER A 415 26.69 -16.08 -36.79
C SER A 415 25.73 -15.03 -37.37
N LYS A 416 26.32 -14.01 -38.00
CA LYS A 416 25.64 -12.87 -38.60
C LYS A 416 25.07 -13.25 -39.97
N ARG A 417 23.76 -13.51 -40.07
CA ARG A 417 23.10 -13.71 -41.38
C ARG A 417 23.15 -12.41 -42.19
N GLN A 418 23.87 -12.43 -43.30
CA GLN A 418 23.65 -11.48 -44.40
C GLN A 418 22.47 -11.97 -45.23
N PHE A 419 21.58 -11.06 -45.60
CA PHE A 419 20.64 -11.27 -46.69
C PHE A 419 21.30 -10.81 -47.99
N VAL A 420 21.15 -11.64 -49.03
CA VAL A 420 21.25 -11.28 -50.45
C VAL A 420 19.93 -11.74 -51.08
#